data_AF-A0A952LXT9-F1
#
_entry.id   AF-A0A952LXT9-F1
#
_cell.length_a   1.000
_cell.length_b   1.000
_cell.length_c   1.000
_cell.angle_alpha   90.00
_cell.angle_beta   90.00
_cell.angle_gamma   90.00
#
_symmetry.space_group_name_H-M   'P 1'
#
loop_
_entity.id
_entity.type
_entity.pdbx_description
1 polymer ?
#
loop_
_entity_poly.entity_id
_entity_poly.type
_entity_poly.pdbx_seq_one_letter_code
_entity_poly.pdbx_strand_id
1 'polypeptide(L)'
;MQIRIALYIFITFIIVAFASNQRNTTKKRQLVHEAIIAMAEEGEADDEIFTTYNDSLEVYFGPLEISLIKNYRKSYKKLKTDQDFQEFLRNANTLKSSIAGIFQKNATKLKEEQKSLYEVKWFNEITPGMEVKIVGDGDNYNLFFDYKTLNHKANKTMGNADDEYLKLLSICYDEKSYFPTWLRKINGKQFCSLLGTGKHYEILSQMDKALENGEVFNKEIHKVKSLVMSDILFARFYYKKIPSVIGELKDIQTKINLNDEEVKLLETRINYFNHDLTSPKIQFGLEELDVLLSSR
;
A
#
# COMPACT_ATOMS: atom_id res chain seq x y z
N MET A 1 43.60 -6.99 -13.58
CA MET A 1 43.06 -6.16 -14.69
C MET A 1 41.58 -6.44 -14.98
N GLN A 2 41.12 -7.70 -14.92
CA GLN A 2 39.72 -8.08 -15.23
C GLN A 2 38.65 -7.56 -14.25
N ILE A 3 38.98 -7.36 -12.96
CA ILE A 3 38.01 -6.87 -11.95
C ILE A 3 37.58 -5.41 -12.20
N ARG A 4 38.47 -4.57 -12.75
CA ARG A 4 38.15 -3.17 -13.05
C ARG A 4 37.17 -3.05 -14.23
N ILE A 5 37.29 -3.92 -15.23
CA ILE A 5 36.43 -3.93 -16.42
C ILE A 5 35.00 -4.37 -16.03
N ALA A 6 34.85 -5.37 -15.15
CA ALA A 6 33.54 -5.80 -14.65
C ALA A 6 32.83 -4.71 -13.82
N LEU A 7 33.58 -3.94 -13.02
CA LEU A 7 33.04 -2.84 -12.22
C LEU A 7 32.52 -1.69 -13.11
N TYR A 8 33.23 -1.34 -14.18
CA TYR A 8 32.77 -0.32 -15.13
C TYR A 8 31.53 -0.75 -15.91
N ILE A 9 31.41 -2.03 -16.31
CA ILE A 9 30.21 -2.55 -16.97
C ILE A 9 28.99 -2.51 -16.03
N PHE A 10 29.17 -2.86 -14.76
CA PHE A 10 28.09 -2.83 -13.75
C PHE A 10 27.62 -1.40 -13.45
N ILE A 11 28.54 -0.44 -13.30
CA ILE A 11 28.20 0.98 -13.10
C ILE A 11 27.48 1.54 -14.34
N THR A 12 27.91 1.17 -15.55
CA THR A 12 27.26 1.61 -16.79
C THR A 12 25.85 1.02 -16.92
N PHE A 13 25.64 -0.24 -16.52
CA PHE A 13 24.31 -0.86 -16.45
C PHE A 13 23.40 -0.17 -15.41
N ILE A 14 23.94 0.23 -14.25
CA ILE A 14 23.17 0.98 -13.25
C ILE A 14 22.82 2.37 -13.78
N ILE A 15 23.74 3.08 -14.43
CA ILE A 15 23.47 4.42 -15.00
C ILE A 15 22.44 4.33 -16.14
N VAL A 16 22.56 3.34 -17.02
CA VAL A 16 21.59 3.11 -18.10
C VAL A 16 20.23 2.64 -17.55
N ALA A 17 20.20 1.79 -16.52
CA ALA A 17 18.97 1.40 -15.84
C ALA A 17 18.32 2.57 -15.09
N PHE A 18 19.11 3.44 -14.47
CA PHE A 18 18.63 4.64 -13.78
C PHE A 18 18.11 5.71 -14.76
N ALA A 19 18.82 5.92 -15.88
CA ALA A 19 18.39 6.81 -16.97
C ALA A 19 17.17 6.26 -17.74
N SER A 20 17.09 4.94 -17.93
CA SER A 20 15.93 4.24 -18.47
C SER A 20 14.74 4.36 -17.53
N ASN A 21 14.93 4.18 -16.22
CA ASN A 21 13.89 4.34 -15.21
C ASN A 21 13.39 5.79 -15.13
N GLN A 22 14.29 6.80 -15.22
CA GLN A 22 13.89 8.20 -15.30
C GLN A 22 13.11 8.55 -16.58
N ARG A 23 13.56 8.09 -17.76
CA ARG A 23 12.77 8.25 -19.01
C ARG A 23 11.41 7.56 -18.92
N ASN A 24 11.34 6.41 -18.23
CA ASN A 24 10.09 5.72 -17.97
C ASN A 24 9.20 6.53 -17.01
N THR A 25 9.76 7.25 -16.03
CA THR A 25 8.96 8.14 -15.17
C THR A 25 8.38 9.34 -15.90
N THR A 26 9.10 9.96 -16.85
CA THR A 26 8.58 11.10 -17.62
C THR A 26 7.49 10.65 -18.61
N LYS A 27 7.71 9.55 -19.33
CA LYS A 27 6.67 8.97 -20.20
C LYS A 27 5.47 8.48 -19.41
N LYS A 28 5.69 7.87 -18.23
CA LYS A 28 4.60 7.44 -17.34
C LYS A 28 3.85 8.65 -16.79
N ARG A 29 4.53 9.74 -16.41
CA ARG A 29 3.89 11.01 -16.01
C ARG A 29 3.11 11.63 -17.16
N GLN A 30 3.64 11.58 -18.38
CA GLN A 30 2.98 12.11 -19.57
C GLN A 30 1.73 11.28 -19.94
N LEU A 31 1.82 9.95 -19.95
CA LEU A 31 0.66 9.07 -20.18
C LEU A 31 -0.38 9.18 -19.07
N VAL A 32 0.08 9.31 -17.81
CA VAL A 32 -0.80 9.62 -16.67
C VAL A 32 -1.47 10.97 -16.89
N HIS A 33 -0.73 11.99 -17.33
CA HIS A 33 -1.26 13.33 -17.63
C HIS A 33 -2.27 13.33 -18.79
N GLU A 34 -2.00 12.60 -19.88
CA GLU A 34 -2.91 12.46 -21.02
C GLU A 34 -4.18 11.69 -20.65
N ALA A 35 -4.07 10.62 -19.86
CA ALA A 35 -5.23 9.90 -19.31
C ALA A 35 -6.04 10.79 -18.33
N ILE A 36 -5.34 11.59 -17.52
CA ILE A 36 -5.93 12.57 -16.59
C ILE A 36 -6.74 13.64 -17.33
N ILE A 37 -6.23 14.14 -18.48
CA ILE A 37 -6.93 15.11 -19.33
C ILE A 37 -8.17 14.46 -19.95
N ALA A 38 -8.06 13.24 -20.49
CA ALA A 38 -9.20 12.53 -21.07
C ALA A 38 -10.32 12.27 -20.04
N MET A 39 -9.98 12.04 -18.76
CA MET A 39 -10.97 11.90 -17.70
C MET A 39 -11.69 13.22 -17.39
N ALA A 40 -11.06 14.38 -17.59
CA ALA A 40 -11.57 15.72 -17.24
C ALA A 40 -12.65 16.27 -18.19
N GLU A 41 -12.81 15.70 -19.38
CA GLU A 41 -13.61 16.31 -20.45
C GLU A 41 -15.11 15.92 -20.48
N GLU A 42 -15.62 15.11 -19.54
CA GLU A 42 -17.04 14.74 -19.55
C GLU A 42 -17.93 15.66 -18.68
N GLY A 43 -18.60 16.61 -19.35
CA GLY A 43 -19.59 17.51 -18.74
C GLY A 43 -20.85 16.83 -18.21
N GLU A 44 -20.97 16.76 -16.88
CA GLU A 44 -22.23 16.60 -16.14
C GLU A 44 -22.36 17.78 -15.16
N ALA A 45 -23.56 18.04 -14.65
CA ALA A 45 -23.79 19.11 -13.68
C ALA A 45 -22.91 18.93 -12.43
N ASP A 46 -22.26 20.01 -11.99
CA ASP A 46 -21.40 20.01 -10.81
C ASP A 46 -22.19 19.59 -9.57
N ASP A 47 -21.67 18.60 -8.85
CA ASP A 47 -22.20 18.20 -7.53
C ASP A 47 -22.17 19.41 -6.59
N GLU A 48 -23.29 19.72 -5.93
CA GLU A 48 -23.44 20.87 -5.01
C GLU A 48 -22.31 20.95 -3.98
N ILE A 49 -21.75 19.80 -3.59
CA ILE A 49 -20.62 19.75 -2.65
C ILE A 49 -19.38 20.51 -3.15
N PHE A 50 -19.16 20.58 -4.46
CA PHE A 50 -18.06 21.33 -5.05
C PHE A 50 -18.31 22.83 -4.99
N THR A 51 -19.56 23.27 -5.06
CA THR A 51 -19.94 24.66 -4.81
C THR A 51 -19.72 25.01 -3.34
N THR A 52 -20.07 24.10 -2.41
CA THR A 52 -19.85 24.31 -0.96
C THR A 52 -18.38 24.49 -0.60
N TYR A 53 -17.48 23.73 -1.25
CA TYR A 53 -16.04 23.76 -0.93
C TYR A 53 -15.17 24.44 -2.00
N ASN A 54 -15.75 25.27 -2.88
CA ASN A 54 -15.01 25.87 -3.99
C ASN A 54 -13.80 26.68 -3.51
N ASP A 55 -14.00 27.55 -2.51
CA ASP A 55 -12.92 28.38 -1.95
C ASP A 55 -11.81 27.50 -1.35
N SER A 56 -12.16 26.40 -0.70
CA SER A 56 -11.18 25.46 -0.15
C SER A 56 -10.44 24.70 -1.25
N LEU A 57 -11.11 24.35 -2.34
CA LEU A 57 -10.47 23.71 -3.48
C LEU A 57 -9.45 24.62 -4.15
N GLU A 58 -9.83 25.87 -4.45
CA GLU A 58 -8.97 26.84 -5.12
C GLU A 58 -7.76 27.26 -4.27
N VAL A 59 -7.89 27.23 -2.93
CA VAL A 59 -6.77 27.51 -2.01
C VAL A 59 -5.72 26.40 -2.05
N TYR A 60 -6.14 25.13 -2.15
CA TYR A 60 -5.23 23.99 -2.02
C TYR A 60 -4.75 23.42 -3.36
N PHE A 61 -5.56 23.51 -4.41
CA PHE A 61 -5.40 22.74 -5.64
C PHE A 61 -5.43 23.63 -6.89
N GLY A 62 -4.69 23.23 -7.92
CA GLY A 62 -4.79 23.84 -9.24
C GLY A 62 -6.01 23.32 -10.01
N PRO A 63 -6.36 23.94 -11.15
CA PRO A 63 -7.51 23.53 -11.96
C PRO A 63 -7.48 22.05 -12.36
N LEU A 64 -6.29 21.51 -12.63
CA LEU A 64 -6.10 20.11 -12.99
C LEU A 64 -6.48 19.17 -11.85
N GLU A 65 -5.98 19.43 -10.65
CA GLU A 65 -6.26 18.59 -9.49
C GLU A 65 -7.74 18.68 -9.07
N ILE A 66 -8.33 19.87 -9.15
CA ILE A 66 -9.78 20.06 -8.91
C ILE A 66 -10.57 19.20 -9.89
N SER A 67 -10.23 19.23 -11.17
CA SER A 67 -10.90 18.40 -12.17
C SER A 67 -10.75 16.90 -11.88
N LEU A 68 -9.58 16.46 -11.42
CA LEU A 68 -9.36 15.06 -11.07
C LEU A 68 -10.15 14.62 -9.84
N ILE A 69 -10.28 15.50 -8.84
CA ILE A 69 -11.12 15.26 -7.67
C ILE A 69 -12.59 15.15 -8.08
N LYS A 70 -13.07 16.04 -8.96
CA LYS A 70 -14.43 15.97 -9.53
C LYS A 70 -14.67 14.63 -10.23
N ASN A 71 -13.73 14.21 -11.07
CA ASN A 71 -13.80 12.92 -11.77
C ASN A 71 -13.80 11.74 -10.82
N TYR A 72 -12.95 11.75 -9.80
CA TYR A 72 -12.93 10.71 -8.76
C TYR A 72 -14.32 10.53 -8.14
N ARG A 73 -14.95 11.64 -7.74
CA ARG A 73 -16.28 11.61 -7.13
C ARG A 73 -17.35 11.12 -8.12
N LYS A 74 -17.28 11.56 -9.38
CA LYS A 74 -18.17 11.11 -10.45
C LYS A 74 -18.05 9.59 -10.66
N SER A 75 -16.83 9.08 -10.81
CA SER A 75 -16.55 7.64 -10.95
C SER A 75 -17.06 6.87 -9.74
N TYR A 76 -16.83 7.36 -8.51
CA TYR A 76 -17.34 6.72 -7.29
C TYR A 76 -18.87 6.56 -7.29
N LYS A 77 -19.61 7.56 -7.75
CA LYS A 77 -21.07 7.48 -7.86
C LYS A 77 -21.53 6.47 -8.90
N LYS A 78 -20.78 6.34 -10.01
CA LYS A 78 -21.11 5.48 -11.15
C LYS A 78 -20.77 4.00 -10.98
N LEU A 79 -20.07 3.62 -9.91
CA LEU A 79 -19.73 2.23 -9.59
C LEU A 79 -20.97 1.32 -9.55
N LYS A 80 -21.00 0.32 -10.43
CA LYS A 80 -22.06 -0.69 -10.52
C LYS A 80 -21.56 -2.13 -10.52
N THR A 81 -20.32 -2.37 -10.96
CA THR A 81 -19.71 -3.70 -11.06
C THR A 81 -18.36 -3.75 -10.34
N ASP A 82 -17.87 -4.95 -10.07
CA ASP A 82 -16.50 -5.16 -9.58
C ASP A 82 -15.43 -4.68 -10.58
N GLN A 83 -15.68 -4.73 -11.89
CA GLN A 83 -14.79 -4.13 -12.91
C GLN A 83 -14.76 -2.61 -12.80
N ASP A 84 -15.92 -1.95 -12.66
CA ASP A 84 -15.98 -0.50 -12.44
C ASP A 84 -15.20 -0.14 -11.17
N PHE A 85 -15.34 -0.94 -10.12
CA PHE A 85 -14.67 -0.74 -8.84
C PHE A 85 -13.15 -0.85 -8.99
N GLN A 86 -12.67 -1.83 -9.74
CA GLN A 86 -11.25 -1.99 -9.99
C GLN A 86 -10.66 -0.79 -10.74
N GLU A 87 -11.31 -0.36 -11.82
CA GLU A 87 -10.86 0.78 -12.61
C GLU A 87 -10.86 2.05 -11.75
N PHE A 88 -11.94 2.28 -11.02
CA PHE A 88 -12.03 3.35 -10.04
C PHE A 88 -10.88 3.31 -9.03
N LEU A 89 -10.57 2.16 -8.43
CA LEU A 89 -9.52 2.07 -7.42
C LEU A 89 -8.11 2.30 -8.00
N ARG A 90 -7.87 1.91 -9.25
CA ARG A 90 -6.63 2.23 -9.98
C ARG A 90 -6.49 3.73 -10.22
N ASN A 91 -7.57 4.38 -10.66
CA ASN A 91 -7.62 5.82 -10.88
C ASN A 91 -7.50 6.58 -9.55
N ALA A 92 -8.15 6.08 -8.49
CA ALA A 92 -8.05 6.60 -7.13
C ALA A 92 -6.62 6.55 -6.59
N ASN A 93 -5.90 5.45 -6.80
CA ASN A 93 -4.48 5.33 -6.43
C ASN A 93 -3.60 6.34 -7.17
N THR A 94 -3.94 6.61 -8.44
CA THR A 94 -3.23 7.59 -9.27
C THR A 94 -3.50 9.00 -8.73
N LEU A 95 -4.77 9.36 -8.50
CA LEU A 95 -5.14 10.63 -7.88
C LEU A 95 -4.42 10.83 -6.55
N LYS A 96 -4.54 9.87 -5.63
CA LYS A 96 -3.88 9.87 -4.33
C LYS A 96 -2.39 10.20 -4.44
N SER A 97 -1.69 9.54 -5.37
CA SER A 97 -0.26 9.74 -5.60
C SER A 97 0.07 11.13 -6.17
N SER A 98 -0.81 11.66 -7.03
CA SER A 98 -0.65 12.98 -7.64
C SER A 98 -0.84 14.11 -6.64
N ILE A 99 -1.80 13.99 -5.72
CA ILE A 99 -2.15 15.09 -4.79
C ILE A 99 -1.54 14.95 -3.39
N ALA A 100 -0.95 13.81 -3.03
CA ALA A 100 -0.30 13.62 -1.72
C ALA A 100 0.76 14.68 -1.42
N GLY A 101 1.57 15.06 -2.43
CA GLY A 101 2.59 16.10 -2.28
C GLY A 101 2.01 17.49 -2.02
N ILE A 102 0.78 17.75 -2.49
CA ILE A 102 0.08 19.03 -2.29
C ILE A 102 -0.34 19.17 -0.84
N PHE A 103 -0.92 18.10 -0.26
CA PHE A 103 -1.24 18.09 1.16
C PHE A 103 -0.01 18.29 2.03
N GLN A 104 1.09 17.60 1.73
CA GLN A 104 2.33 17.77 2.49
C GLN A 104 2.89 19.20 2.40
N LYS A 105 2.83 19.82 1.21
CA LYS A 105 3.28 21.22 1.02
C LYS A 105 2.40 22.21 1.78
N ASN A 106 1.08 22.07 1.66
CA ASN A 106 0.14 22.98 2.30
C ASN A 106 0.10 22.79 3.82
N ALA A 107 0.30 21.58 4.31
CA ALA A 107 0.48 21.27 5.72
C ALA A 107 1.63 22.06 6.36
N THR A 108 2.79 22.11 5.71
CA THR A 108 3.93 22.91 6.19
C THR A 108 3.55 24.38 6.30
N LYS A 109 2.88 24.93 5.28
CA LYS A 109 2.40 26.31 5.27
C LYS A 109 1.39 26.60 6.37
N LEU A 110 0.38 25.74 6.57
CA LEU A 110 -0.64 25.92 7.62
C LEU A 110 -0.03 25.88 9.02
N LYS A 111 1.00 25.04 9.23
CA LYS A 111 1.76 25.01 10.47
C LYS A 111 2.52 26.32 10.71
N GLU A 112 3.18 26.85 9.69
CA GLU A 112 3.85 28.17 9.75
C GLU A 112 2.85 29.29 10.08
N GLU A 113 1.63 29.20 9.55
CA GLU A 113 0.53 30.14 9.80
C GLU A 113 -0.25 29.87 11.11
N GLN A 114 0.13 28.86 11.89
CA GLN A 114 -0.56 28.43 13.13
C GLN A 114 -2.07 28.13 12.94
N LYS A 115 -2.48 27.69 11.74
CA LYS A 115 -3.88 27.35 11.42
C LYS A 115 -4.21 25.90 11.76
N SER A 116 -5.48 25.64 12.06
CA SER A 116 -5.95 24.33 12.53
C SER A 116 -6.28 23.36 11.39
N LEU A 117 -5.93 22.10 11.58
CA LEU A 117 -6.21 20.96 10.69
C LEU A 117 -7.69 20.64 10.45
N TYR A 118 -8.64 21.22 11.20
CA TYR A 118 -10.07 21.07 10.87
C TYR A 118 -10.37 21.54 9.43
N GLU A 119 -9.52 22.40 8.88
CA GLU A 119 -9.60 22.92 7.52
C GLU A 119 -9.38 21.88 6.41
N VAL A 120 -9.08 20.60 6.68
CA VAL A 120 -8.98 19.57 5.61
C VAL A 120 -10.02 18.45 5.72
N LYS A 121 -10.89 18.45 6.74
CA LYS A 121 -11.93 17.41 6.90
C LYS A 121 -12.93 17.39 5.75
N TRP A 122 -13.22 18.55 5.17
CA TRP A 122 -14.08 18.69 3.99
C TRP A 122 -13.58 17.84 2.81
N PHE A 123 -12.28 17.58 2.73
CA PHE A 123 -11.70 16.76 1.66
C PHE A 123 -12.26 15.33 1.70
N ASN A 124 -12.49 14.78 2.88
CA ASN A 124 -13.07 13.44 3.02
C ASN A 124 -14.53 13.41 2.51
N GLU A 125 -15.24 14.53 2.59
CA GLU A 125 -16.63 14.64 2.11
C GLU A 125 -16.71 14.66 0.58
N ILE A 126 -15.77 15.36 -0.07
CA ILE A 126 -15.69 15.40 -1.55
C ILE A 126 -15.07 14.13 -2.14
N THR A 127 -14.19 13.44 -1.39
CA THR A 127 -13.51 12.20 -1.82
C THR A 127 -13.89 10.99 -0.96
N PRO A 128 -15.14 10.49 -1.07
CA PRO A 128 -15.61 9.38 -0.24
C PRO A 128 -14.75 8.12 -0.43
N GLY A 129 -14.25 7.56 0.66
CA GLY A 129 -13.32 6.42 0.63
C GLY A 129 -11.84 6.82 0.64
N MET A 130 -11.53 8.12 0.67
CA MET A 130 -10.20 8.64 0.99
C MET A 130 -10.24 9.44 2.30
N GLU A 131 -9.10 9.46 2.97
CA GLU A 131 -8.93 10.30 4.16
C GLU A 131 -7.52 10.86 4.28
N VAL A 132 -7.45 12.11 4.75
CA VAL A 132 -6.20 12.77 5.13
C VAL A 132 -5.93 12.50 6.60
N LYS A 133 -4.78 11.88 6.91
CA LYS A 133 -4.28 11.74 8.29
C LYS A 133 -2.89 12.34 8.46
N ILE A 134 -2.61 12.72 9.70
CA ILE A 134 -1.27 13.04 10.17
C ILE A 134 -0.60 11.74 10.61
N VAL A 135 0.64 11.52 10.20
CA VAL A 135 1.45 10.36 10.57
C VAL A 135 2.80 10.77 11.18
N GLY A 136 3.32 9.92 12.07
CA GLY A 136 4.58 10.16 12.78
C GLY A 136 4.46 11.22 13.87
N ASP A 137 5.50 12.04 14.04
CA ASP A 137 5.62 13.07 15.09
C ASP A 137 4.73 14.31 14.87
N GLY A 138 3.65 14.18 14.10
CA GLY A 138 2.64 15.24 13.93
C GLY A 138 2.78 16.12 12.69
N ASP A 139 3.80 15.90 11.85
CA ASP A 139 4.17 16.85 10.78
C ASP A 139 4.04 16.32 9.35
N ASN A 140 3.73 15.03 9.19
CA ASN A 140 3.62 14.41 7.86
C ASN A 140 2.16 14.11 7.56
N TYR A 141 1.65 14.69 6.49
CA TYR A 141 0.28 14.50 6.04
C TYR A 141 0.31 13.48 4.93
N ASN A 142 -0.56 12.50 5.06
CA ASN A 142 -0.65 11.46 4.07
C ASN A 142 -2.11 11.12 3.81
N LEU A 143 -2.35 10.71 2.57
CA LEU A 143 -3.64 10.24 2.15
C LEU A 143 -3.69 8.73 2.35
N PHE A 144 -4.84 8.25 2.80
CA PHE A 144 -5.12 6.83 2.95
C PHE A 144 -6.47 6.51 2.35
N PHE A 145 -6.67 5.22 2.06
CA PHE A 145 -8.00 4.73 1.73
C PHE A 145 -8.71 4.37 3.01
N ASP A 146 -9.96 4.83 3.12
CA ASP A 146 -10.88 4.34 4.12
C ASP A 146 -11.50 3.05 3.59
N TYR A 147 -10.87 1.91 3.93
CA TYR A 147 -11.34 0.60 3.50
C TYR A 147 -12.73 0.26 4.03
N LYS A 148 -13.18 0.85 5.13
CA LYS A 148 -14.54 0.63 5.65
C LYS A 148 -15.58 1.29 4.75
N THR A 149 -15.36 2.55 4.37
CA THR A 149 -16.23 3.25 3.42
C THR A 149 -16.21 2.60 2.04
N LEU A 150 -15.02 2.24 1.54
CA LEU A 150 -14.89 1.53 0.28
C LEU A 150 -15.59 0.17 0.31
N ASN A 151 -15.48 -0.58 1.41
CA ASN A 151 -16.13 -1.89 1.54
C ASN A 151 -17.65 -1.73 1.55
N HIS A 152 -18.18 -0.72 2.25
CA HIS A 152 -19.62 -0.42 2.19
C HIS A 152 -20.11 -0.11 0.77
N LYS A 153 -19.26 0.47 -0.08
CA LYS A 153 -19.57 0.74 -1.48
C LYS A 153 -19.46 -0.51 -2.37
N ALA A 154 -18.45 -1.35 -2.15
CA ALA A 154 -18.25 -2.61 -2.87
C ALA A 154 -19.44 -3.57 -2.69
N ASN A 155 -19.98 -3.68 -1.46
CA ASN A 155 -21.17 -4.51 -1.19
C ASN A 155 -22.46 -4.09 -1.95
N LYS A 156 -22.41 -3.00 -2.74
CA LYS A 156 -23.52 -2.51 -3.58
C LYS A 156 -23.24 -2.66 -5.08
N THR A 157 -22.07 -3.16 -5.46
CA THR A 157 -21.75 -3.48 -6.85
C THR A 157 -22.27 -4.88 -7.20
N MET A 158 -22.28 -5.21 -8.49
CA MET A 158 -22.51 -6.55 -8.99
C MET A 158 -21.16 -7.27 -9.09
N GLY A 159 -21.10 -8.48 -8.54
CA GLY A 159 -19.86 -9.24 -8.39
C GLY A 159 -19.55 -9.46 -6.92
N ASN A 160 -18.43 -10.14 -6.65
CA ASN A 160 -17.91 -10.34 -5.29
C ASN A 160 -16.38 -10.16 -5.23
N ALA A 161 -15.73 -9.87 -6.37
CA ALA A 161 -14.28 -9.77 -6.43
C ALA A 161 -13.74 -8.54 -5.68
N ASP A 162 -14.46 -7.42 -5.74
CA ASP A 162 -14.14 -6.19 -5.00
C ASP A 162 -14.35 -6.35 -3.49
N ASP A 163 -15.41 -7.04 -3.06
CA ASP A 163 -15.65 -7.37 -1.65
C ASP A 163 -14.52 -8.21 -1.06
N GLU A 164 -14.13 -9.32 -1.72
CA GLU A 164 -13.03 -10.17 -1.24
C GLU A 164 -11.67 -9.45 -1.29
N TYR A 165 -11.47 -8.59 -2.30
CA TYR A 165 -10.26 -7.78 -2.40
C TYR A 165 -10.17 -6.72 -1.28
N LEU A 166 -11.26 -6.07 -0.91
CA LEU A 166 -11.27 -5.11 0.21
C LEU A 166 -11.17 -5.79 1.57
N LYS A 167 -11.70 -7.00 1.72
CA LYS A 167 -11.43 -7.85 2.90
C LYS A 167 -9.94 -8.15 3.01
N LEU A 168 -9.29 -8.53 1.91
CA LEU A 168 -7.84 -8.73 1.87
C LEU A 168 -7.08 -7.47 2.32
N LEU A 169 -7.42 -6.31 1.77
CA LEU A 169 -6.76 -5.04 2.13
C LEU A 169 -6.97 -4.66 3.60
N SER A 170 -8.16 -4.90 4.14
CA SER A 170 -8.47 -4.68 5.56
C SER A 170 -7.66 -5.57 6.50
N ILE A 171 -7.31 -6.79 6.09
CA ILE A 171 -6.41 -7.67 6.85
C ILE A 171 -4.95 -7.23 6.69
N CYS A 172 -4.57 -6.73 5.50
CA CYS A 172 -3.21 -6.30 5.20
C CYS A 172 -2.77 -5.04 5.95
N TYR A 173 -3.70 -4.12 6.22
CA TYR A 173 -3.37 -2.79 6.74
C TYR A 173 -4.20 -2.45 7.98
N ASP A 174 -3.52 -1.99 9.04
CA ASP A 174 -4.18 -1.53 10.25
C ASP A 174 -4.98 -0.24 10.00
N GLU A 175 -6.24 -0.17 10.44
CA GLU A 175 -7.15 0.96 10.17
C GLU A 175 -6.64 2.29 10.77
N LYS A 176 -5.90 2.23 11.88
CA LYS A 176 -5.43 3.44 12.57
C LYS A 176 -4.17 3.99 11.94
N SER A 177 -3.19 3.13 11.71
CA SER A 177 -1.84 3.48 11.27
C SER A 177 -1.60 3.30 9.77
N TYR A 178 -2.46 2.55 9.07
CA TYR A 178 -2.28 2.06 7.69
C TYR A 178 -0.98 1.32 7.47
N PHE A 179 -0.39 0.82 8.55
CA PHE A 179 0.84 0.08 8.51
C PHE A 179 0.55 -1.40 8.18
N PRO A 180 1.42 -2.08 7.42
CA PRO A 180 1.28 -3.50 7.17
C PRO A 180 1.15 -4.31 8.46
N THR A 181 0.10 -5.12 8.56
CA THR A 181 -0.22 -5.89 9.78
C THR A 181 0.74 -7.05 10.05
N TRP A 182 1.57 -7.41 9.06
CA TRP A 182 2.59 -8.45 9.19
C TRP A 182 3.98 -7.90 9.59
N LEU A 183 4.07 -6.59 9.84
CA LEU A 183 5.30 -5.92 10.26
C LEU A 183 5.08 -5.20 11.60
N ARG A 184 6.14 -5.09 12.40
CA ARG A 184 6.13 -4.29 13.63
C ARG A 184 7.36 -3.39 13.68
N LYS A 185 7.16 -2.16 14.14
CA LYS A 185 8.26 -1.22 14.41
C LYS A 185 8.86 -1.53 15.78
N ILE A 186 10.18 -1.72 15.84
CA ILE A 186 10.96 -1.89 17.07
C ILE A 186 11.89 -0.69 17.24
N ASN A 187 11.94 -0.14 18.46
CA ASN A 187 12.81 0.98 18.86
C ASN A 187 12.72 2.21 17.94
N GLY A 188 11.55 2.44 17.34
CA GLY A 188 11.29 3.61 16.50
C GLY A 188 12.08 3.70 15.18
N LYS A 189 12.96 2.74 14.87
CA LYS A 189 13.85 2.80 13.68
C LYS A 189 13.93 1.51 12.88
N GLN A 190 13.70 0.36 13.51
CA GLN A 190 13.79 -0.94 12.85
C GLN A 190 12.41 -1.54 12.68
N PHE A 191 12.27 -2.38 11.66
CA PHE A 191 11.07 -3.19 11.47
C PHE A 191 11.43 -4.65 11.62
N CYS A 192 10.55 -5.41 12.25
CA CYS A 192 10.63 -6.86 12.29
C CYS A 192 9.38 -7.48 11.66
N SER A 193 9.59 -8.66 11.12
CA SER A 193 8.54 -9.53 10.64
C SER A 193 7.75 -10.09 11.83
N LEU A 194 6.43 -10.12 11.67
CA LEU A 194 5.52 -10.81 12.57
C LEU A 194 5.29 -12.27 12.17
N LEU A 195 6.17 -12.85 11.34
CA LEU A 195 6.11 -14.28 11.04
C LEU A 195 6.22 -15.10 12.33
N GLY A 196 5.43 -16.16 12.42
CA GLY A 196 5.14 -16.94 13.62
C GLY A 196 3.92 -16.46 14.41
N THR A 197 3.15 -15.48 13.91
CA THR A 197 1.90 -15.01 14.55
C THR A 197 0.64 -15.50 13.84
N GLY A 198 0.77 -16.11 12.66
CA GLY A 198 -0.35 -16.52 11.81
C GLY A 198 -0.82 -15.44 10.84
N LYS A 199 -0.25 -14.22 10.89
CA LYS A 199 -0.67 -13.09 10.04
C LYS A 199 -0.33 -13.29 8.57
N HIS A 200 0.83 -13.86 8.25
CA HIS A 200 1.21 -14.13 6.87
C HIS A 200 0.32 -15.22 6.29
N TYR A 201 0.06 -16.27 7.05
CA TYR A 201 -0.88 -17.32 6.67
C TYR A 201 -2.30 -16.77 6.47
N GLU A 202 -2.81 -15.95 7.39
CA GLU A 202 -4.13 -15.31 7.28
C GLU A 202 -4.27 -14.50 5.99
N ILE A 203 -3.26 -13.68 5.67
CA ILE A 203 -3.25 -12.87 4.45
C ILE A 203 -3.23 -13.76 3.21
N LEU A 204 -2.29 -14.72 3.14
CA LEU A 204 -2.17 -15.62 1.99
C LEU A 204 -3.44 -16.48 1.79
N SER A 205 -4.09 -16.92 2.87
CA SER A 205 -5.35 -17.65 2.77
C SER A 205 -6.50 -16.77 2.27
N GLN A 206 -6.57 -15.52 2.71
CA GLN A 206 -7.57 -14.57 2.17
C GLN A 206 -7.29 -14.22 0.70
N MET A 207 -6.02 -14.24 0.28
CA MET A 207 -5.68 -14.06 -1.13
C MET A 207 -6.20 -15.21 -1.99
N ASP A 208 -6.05 -16.46 -1.57
CA ASP A 208 -6.58 -17.61 -2.30
C ASP A 208 -8.10 -17.48 -2.49
N LYS A 209 -8.84 -17.08 -1.45
CA LYS A 209 -10.28 -16.78 -1.54
C LYS A 209 -10.59 -15.64 -2.51
N ALA A 210 -9.80 -14.57 -2.49
CA ALA A 210 -10.01 -13.45 -3.39
C ALA A 210 -9.79 -13.85 -4.87
N LEU A 211 -8.81 -14.73 -5.13
CA LEU A 211 -8.54 -15.27 -6.48
C LEU A 211 -9.64 -16.23 -6.96
N GLU A 212 -10.27 -16.98 -6.05
CA GLU A 212 -11.42 -17.84 -6.37
C GLU A 212 -12.66 -17.04 -6.81
N ASN A 213 -12.77 -15.76 -6.43
CA ASN A 213 -13.91 -14.90 -6.73
C ASN A 213 -13.77 -14.10 -8.04
N GLY A 214 -12.76 -14.40 -8.85
CA GLY A 214 -12.63 -13.89 -10.21
C GLY A 214 -11.30 -13.20 -10.50
N GLU A 215 -11.02 -13.00 -11.78
CA GLU A 215 -9.71 -12.53 -12.23
C GLU A 215 -9.54 -11.01 -12.17
N VAL A 216 -10.62 -10.27 -11.83
CA VAL A 216 -10.66 -8.81 -11.89
C VAL A 216 -9.45 -8.25 -11.16
N PHE A 217 -9.25 -8.55 -9.87
CA PHE A 217 -8.16 -8.00 -9.07
C PHE A 217 -6.84 -8.82 -9.09
N ASN A 218 -6.65 -9.78 -10.00
CA ASN A 218 -5.48 -10.68 -10.00
C ASN A 218 -4.14 -9.94 -9.90
N LYS A 219 -3.97 -8.89 -10.71
CA LYS A 219 -2.72 -8.11 -10.71
C LYS A 219 -2.46 -7.44 -9.37
N GLU A 220 -3.49 -6.88 -8.75
CA GLU A 220 -3.41 -6.23 -7.46
C GLU A 220 -3.17 -7.24 -6.33
N ILE A 221 -3.83 -8.38 -6.36
CA ILE A 221 -3.66 -9.47 -5.39
C ILE A 221 -2.23 -10.03 -5.47
N HIS A 222 -1.70 -10.29 -6.67
CA HIS A 222 -0.33 -10.78 -6.82
C HIS A 222 0.73 -9.80 -6.29
N LYS A 223 0.50 -8.48 -6.38
CA LYS A 223 1.39 -7.50 -5.73
C LYS A 223 1.42 -7.68 -4.21
N VAL A 224 0.27 -7.93 -3.59
CA VAL A 224 0.20 -8.25 -2.15
C VAL A 224 0.99 -9.53 -1.87
N LYS A 225 0.86 -10.57 -2.72
CA LYS A 225 1.63 -11.83 -2.59
C LYS A 225 3.12 -11.54 -2.53
N SER A 226 3.62 -10.76 -3.49
CA SER A 226 5.04 -10.43 -3.59
C SER A 226 5.55 -9.68 -2.36
N LEU A 227 4.75 -8.79 -1.77
CA LEU A 227 5.13 -8.07 -0.54
C LEU A 227 5.23 -8.99 0.67
N VAL A 228 4.23 -9.86 0.87
CA VAL A 228 4.18 -10.82 1.98
C VAL A 228 5.27 -11.88 1.83
N MET A 229 5.45 -12.43 0.63
CA MET A 229 6.50 -13.41 0.33
C MET A 229 7.91 -12.80 0.47
N SER A 230 8.09 -11.54 0.08
CA SER A 230 9.37 -10.85 0.28
C SER A 230 9.74 -10.78 1.77
N ASP A 231 8.78 -10.47 2.64
CA ASP A 231 9.02 -10.48 4.09
C ASP A 231 9.36 -11.89 4.60
N ILE A 232 8.60 -12.91 4.20
CA ILE A 232 8.86 -14.31 4.57
C ILE A 232 10.30 -14.74 4.21
N LEU A 233 10.72 -14.45 2.97
CA LEU A 233 11.97 -14.95 2.42
C LEU A 233 13.19 -14.14 2.87
N PHE A 234 13.03 -12.84 3.12
CA PHE A 234 14.16 -11.93 3.28
C PHE A 234 14.23 -11.20 4.63
N ALA A 235 13.23 -11.34 5.51
CA ALA A 235 13.29 -10.71 6.82
C ALA A 235 14.52 -11.18 7.63
N ARG A 236 15.08 -10.25 8.40
CA ARG A 236 16.25 -10.50 9.27
C ARG A 236 15.92 -10.39 10.74
N PHE A 237 14.81 -9.76 11.07
CA PHE A 237 14.37 -9.49 12.42
C PHE A 237 12.99 -10.10 12.57
N TYR A 238 12.84 -11.03 13.51
CA TYR A 238 11.60 -11.74 13.78
C TYR A 238 11.13 -11.42 15.19
N TYR A 239 9.87 -11.02 15.31
CA TYR A 239 9.27 -10.74 16.61
C TYR A 239 9.17 -12.02 17.45
N LYS A 240 8.77 -13.12 16.81
CA LYS A 240 8.58 -14.43 17.43
C LYS A 240 9.85 -15.28 17.43
N LYS A 241 9.85 -16.29 18.30
CA LYS A 241 10.90 -17.31 18.37
C LYS A 241 10.82 -18.28 17.19
N ILE A 242 11.95 -18.92 16.90
CA ILE A 242 12.14 -19.84 15.77
C ILE A 242 11.06 -20.93 15.67
N PRO A 243 10.64 -21.62 16.75
CA PRO A 243 9.62 -22.66 16.64
C PRO A 243 8.28 -22.15 16.09
N SER A 244 7.86 -20.96 16.51
CA SER A 244 6.62 -20.34 16.01
C SER A 244 6.75 -19.95 14.54
N VAL A 245 7.89 -19.37 14.16
CA VAL A 245 8.19 -19.01 12.77
C VAL A 245 8.13 -20.24 11.87
N ILE A 246 8.81 -21.33 12.25
CA ILE A 246 8.80 -22.58 11.48
C ILE A 246 7.40 -23.19 11.43
N GLY A 247 6.64 -23.11 12.51
CA GLY A 247 5.24 -23.56 12.54
C GLY A 247 4.39 -22.89 11.47
N GLU A 248 4.40 -21.55 11.42
CA GLU A 248 3.65 -20.81 10.40
C GLU A 248 4.16 -21.08 8.98
N LEU A 249 5.48 -21.21 8.77
CA LEU A 249 6.03 -21.55 7.45
C LEU A 249 5.53 -22.91 6.94
N LYS A 250 5.43 -23.92 7.82
CA LYS A 250 4.89 -25.23 7.46
C LYS A 250 3.40 -25.16 7.14
N ASP A 251 2.64 -24.38 7.90
CA ASP A 251 1.23 -24.13 7.59
C ASP A 251 1.08 -23.47 6.21
N ILE A 252 1.88 -22.44 5.91
CA ILE A 252 1.90 -21.79 4.60
C ILE A 252 2.23 -22.80 3.49
N GLN A 253 3.30 -23.58 3.67
CA GLN A 253 3.74 -24.56 2.66
C GLN A 253 2.68 -25.61 2.34
N THR A 254 1.87 -26.02 3.33
CA THR A 254 0.94 -27.15 3.20
C THR A 254 -0.49 -26.75 2.85
N LYS A 255 -0.91 -25.53 3.19
CA LYS A 255 -2.32 -25.11 3.10
C LYS A 255 -2.57 -23.98 2.10
N ILE A 256 -1.54 -23.27 1.66
CA ILE A 256 -1.67 -22.16 0.70
C ILE A 256 -1.37 -22.67 -0.70
N ASN A 257 -2.08 -22.13 -1.71
CA ASN A 257 -1.80 -22.43 -3.10
C ASN A 257 -0.51 -21.73 -3.58
N LEU A 258 0.59 -22.48 -3.52
CA LEU A 258 1.94 -22.03 -3.89
C LEU A 258 2.39 -22.73 -5.17
N ASN A 259 3.13 -22.01 -6.01
CA ASN A 259 3.80 -22.63 -7.15
C ASN A 259 5.09 -23.36 -6.71
N ASP A 260 5.62 -24.22 -7.59
CA ASP A 260 6.81 -25.03 -7.30
C ASP A 260 8.04 -24.21 -6.89
N GLU A 261 8.19 -23.00 -7.43
CA GLU A 261 9.30 -22.10 -7.07
C GLU A 261 9.12 -21.56 -5.65
N GLU A 262 7.92 -21.09 -5.31
CA GLU A 262 7.57 -20.60 -3.98
C GLU A 262 7.74 -21.71 -2.92
N VAL A 263 7.33 -22.94 -3.23
CA VAL A 263 7.53 -24.10 -2.35
C VAL A 263 9.02 -24.34 -2.09
N LYS A 264 9.86 -24.38 -3.14
CA LYS A 264 11.32 -24.57 -3.00
C LYS A 264 11.98 -23.45 -2.18
N LEU A 265 11.54 -22.21 -2.37
CA LEU A 265 12.04 -21.06 -1.62
C LEU A 265 11.67 -21.16 -0.13
N LEU A 266 10.45 -21.59 0.19
CA LEU A 266 10.00 -21.85 1.57
C LEU A 266 10.77 -23.01 2.20
N GLU A 267 10.97 -24.12 1.49
CA GLU A 267 11.78 -25.25 1.98
C GLU A 267 13.21 -24.83 2.30
N THR A 268 13.84 -24.08 1.39
CA THR A 268 15.17 -23.52 1.59
C THR A 268 15.20 -22.63 2.84
N ARG A 269 14.16 -21.81 3.03
CA ARG A 269 14.05 -20.92 4.19
C ARG A 269 13.88 -21.69 5.50
N ILE A 270 13.04 -22.72 5.52
CA ILE A 270 12.83 -23.59 6.69
C ILE A 270 14.13 -24.33 7.04
N ASN A 271 14.81 -24.89 6.04
CA ASN A 271 16.09 -25.59 6.25
C ASN A 271 17.16 -24.63 6.78
N TYR A 272 17.21 -23.40 6.27
CA TYR A 272 18.11 -22.37 6.77
C TYR A 272 17.88 -22.12 8.28
N PHE A 273 16.63 -22.01 8.73
CA PHE A 273 16.31 -21.81 10.15
C PHE A 273 16.57 -23.04 11.03
N ASN A 274 16.49 -24.25 10.49
CA ASN A 274 16.82 -25.47 11.23
C ASN A 274 18.33 -25.68 11.42
N HIS A 275 19.16 -25.20 10.49
CA HIS A 275 20.59 -25.47 10.49
C HIS A 275 21.48 -24.31 10.94
N ASP A 276 21.04 -23.05 10.81
CA ASP A 276 21.84 -21.86 11.10
C ASP A 276 21.18 -20.99 12.19
N LEU A 277 21.10 -21.55 13.41
CA LEU A 277 20.51 -20.89 14.58
C LEU A 277 21.39 -19.78 15.19
N THR A 278 22.64 -19.66 14.73
CA THR A 278 23.66 -18.81 15.36
C THR A 278 24.19 -17.71 14.45
N SER A 279 23.69 -17.59 13.20
CA SER A 279 24.07 -16.49 12.31
C SER A 279 23.73 -15.14 12.96
N PRO A 280 24.74 -14.29 13.23
CA PRO A 280 24.51 -12.97 13.85
C PRO A 280 23.71 -12.01 12.96
N LYS A 281 23.37 -12.43 11.73
CA LYS A 281 22.63 -11.65 10.74
C LYS A 281 21.10 -11.79 10.85
N ILE A 282 20.60 -12.81 11.57
CA ILE A 282 19.16 -12.99 11.81
C ILE A 282 18.90 -13.03 13.31
N GLN A 283 17.89 -12.29 13.76
CA GLN A 283 17.50 -12.22 15.15
C GLN A 283 16.04 -12.65 15.30
N PHE A 284 15.77 -13.42 16.35
CA PHE A 284 14.44 -13.94 16.70
C PHE A 284 14.09 -13.57 18.13
N GLY A 285 12.80 -13.67 18.48
CA GLY A 285 12.34 -13.47 19.85
C GLY A 285 12.46 -12.03 20.34
N LEU A 286 12.41 -11.06 19.42
CA LEU A 286 12.51 -9.64 19.79
C LEU A 286 11.36 -9.15 20.68
N GLU A 287 10.30 -9.96 20.85
CA GLU A 287 9.24 -9.72 21.83
C GLU A 287 9.76 -9.59 23.27
N GLU A 288 10.83 -10.29 23.64
CA GLU A 288 11.42 -10.21 24.99
C GLU A 288 12.10 -8.86 25.24
N LEU A 289 12.72 -8.28 24.20
CA LEU A 289 13.34 -6.96 24.28
C LEU A 289 12.29 -5.84 24.42
N ASP A 290 11.15 -6.00 23.76
CA ASP A 290 10.06 -5.03 23.79
C ASP A 290 9.42 -4.94 25.19
N VAL A 291 9.23 -6.09 25.86
CA VAL A 291 8.75 -6.13 27.25
C VAL A 291 9.70 -5.38 28.18
N LEU A 292 11.01 -5.61 28.06
CA LEU A 292 12.01 -4.95 28.90
C LEU A 292 12.03 -3.42 28.71
N LEU A 293 11.84 -2.95 27.48
CA LEU A 293 11.83 -1.52 27.17
C LEU A 293 10.52 -0.83 27.55
N SER A 294 9.39 -1.54 27.51
CA SER A 294 8.08 -1.01 27.95
C SER A 294 7.90 -0.97 29.47
N SER A 295 8.75 -1.67 30.22
CA SER A 295 8.74 -1.72 31.69
C SER A 295 9.60 -0.65 32.38
N ARG A 296 10.20 0.25 31.61
CA ARG A 296 10.99 1.41 32.07
C ARG A 296 10.27 2.71 31.74
#